data_AF-A0A814MWX2-F1
#
_entry.id   AF-A0A814MWX2-F1
#
_cell.length_a   1.000
_cell.length_b   1.000
_cell.length_c   1.000
_cell.angle_alpha   90.00
_cell.angle_beta   90.00
_cell.angle_gamma   90.00
#
_symmetry.space_group_name_H-M   'P 1'
#
loop_
_entity.id
_entity.type
_entity.pdbx_description
1 polymer ?
#
loop_
_entity_poly.entity_id
_entity_poly.type
_entity_poly.pdbx_seq_one_letter_code
_entity_poly.pdbx_strand_id
1 'polypeptide(L)'
;MSTTKKFWKKSYMGVIFRQLTDSELKDYCKDRKKDKIVLPESLNEENPDFKYSDFTFRVFTSGCYFIDKISGNWSSSGMEVIEDGTDLEYINCQTNHLTDFAGGFLAVPPSIDFDYVFSNSSFEKNPTIYLTVIITGCFYIILAVICFYFDKKDKEKAKIHLLDDNRQTDKYFYEIIVATGSRTGSGTESNVFINLFGESFDSSVRQLKSTNGIKKAYLFKRSAVDTLLMSVPRPLGEILMCQIFHDNSGKARSSASWYLKHLVVTDLQTKKRFIFICEKWFALDKQDGLIDRKIPVSCDKQIKDVKYLLQRETKDKL
;
A
#
# COMPACT_ATOMS: atom_id res chain seq x y z
N MET A 1 -34.01 -36.87 -12.71
CA MET A 1 -34.86 -35.66 -12.89
C MET A 1 -33.93 -34.56 -13.34
N SER A 2 -34.05 -34.09 -14.58
CA SER A 2 -33.14 -33.07 -15.14
C SER A 2 -33.78 -31.69 -15.01
N THR A 3 -33.01 -30.71 -14.54
CA THR A 3 -33.49 -29.34 -14.34
C THR A 3 -32.69 -28.41 -15.26
N THR A 4 -33.38 -27.62 -16.07
CA THR A 4 -32.78 -26.63 -16.97
C THR A 4 -33.02 -25.23 -16.43
N LYS A 5 -32.00 -24.36 -16.43
CA LYS A 5 -32.13 -22.96 -16.01
C LYS A 5 -31.31 -22.03 -16.92
N LYS A 6 -31.89 -20.87 -17.21
CA LYS A 6 -31.35 -19.86 -18.12
C LYS A 6 -30.74 -18.72 -17.32
N PHE A 7 -29.47 -18.39 -17.60
CA PHE A 7 -28.75 -17.30 -16.94
C PHE A 7 -28.59 -16.08 -17.85
N TRP A 8 -28.76 -14.89 -17.28
CA TRP A 8 -28.67 -13.61 -17.98
C TRP A 8 -27.29 -12.99 -17.78
N LYS A 9 -26.79 -12.29 -18.79
CA LYS A 9 -25.61 -11.43 -18.66
C LYS A 9 -25.85 -10.33 -17.60
N LYS A 10 -25.05 -10.30 -16.54
CA LYS A 10 -25.02 -9.15 -15.61
C LYS A 10 -24.32 -7.97 -16.29
N SER A 11 -25.04 -6.87 -16.48
CA SER A 11 -24.48 -5.61 -16.98
C SER A 11 -23.56 -5.01 -15.91
N TYR A 12 -22.24 -5.16 -16.07
CA TYR A 12 -21.29 -4.36 -15.31
C TYR A 12 -21.25 -2.94 -15.89
N MET A 13 -21.32 -1.91 -15.02
CA MET A 13 -21.13 -0.51 -15.41
C MET A 13 -19.73 -0.30 -15.96
N GLY A 14 -19.61 -0.40 -17.28
CA GLY A 14 -18.53 0.13 -18.10
C GLY A 14 -19.21 0.82 -19.29
N VAL A 15 -18.66 1.96 -19.71
CA VAL A 15 -19.16 2.88 -20.76
C VAL A 15 -20.04 2.16 -21.79
N ILE A 16 -21.35 2.47 -21.75
CA ILE A 16 -22.35 1.81 -22.58
C ILE A 16 -22.25 2.39 -24.00
N PHE A 17 -21.78 1.56 -24.93
CA PHE A 17 -21.95 1.82 -26.36
C PHE A 17 -23.35 1.36 -26.79
N ARG A 18 -24.10 2.27 -27.43
CA ARG A 18 -25.39 2.00 -28.06
C ARG A 18 -25.19 1.16 -29.32
N GLN A 19 -26.09 0.22 -29.58
CA GLN A 19 -26.16 -0.52 -30.84
C GLN A 19 -26.48 0.45 -32.00
N LEU A 20 -25.68 0.39 -33.06
CA LEU A 20 -25.91 1.13 -34.30
C LEU A 20 -27.10 0.49 -35.04
N THR A 21 -27.94 1.32 -35.65
CA THR A 21 -29.00 0.87 -36.55
C THR A 21 -28.43 0.35 -37.87
N ASP A 22 -29.17 -0.47 -38.62
CA ASP A 22 -28.69 -1.10 -39.86
C ASP A 22 -28.23 -0.08 -40.94
N SER A 23 -28.76 1.14 -40.92
CA SER A 23 -28.30 2.25 -41.77
C SER A 23 -26.96 2.82 -41.32
N GLU A 24 -26.77 2.98 -40.01
CA GLU A 24 -25.51 3.46 -39.41
C GLU A 24 -24.41 2.40 -39.53
N LEU A 25 -24.77 1.11 -39.47
CA LEU A 25 -23.88 -0.02 -39.70
C LEU A 25 -23.38 -0.05 -41.16
N LYS A 26 -24.27 0.22 -42.13
CA LYS A 26 -23.89 0.29 -43.56
C LYS A 26 -22.93 1.44 -43.89
N ASP A 27 -23.09 2.60 -43.26
CA ASP A 27 -22.14 3.71 -43.44
C ASP A 27 -20.83 3.48 -42.68
N TYR A 28 -20.87 2.85 -41.50
CA TYR A 28 -19.66 2.44 -40.78
C TYR A 28 -18.81 1.42 -41.57
N CYS A 29 -19.45 0.54 -42.34
CA CYS A 29 -18.80 -0.49 -43.16
C CYS A 29 -18.27 0.00 -44.51
N LYS A 30 -18.51 1.25 -44.93
CA LYS A 30 -18.02 1.75 -46.23
C LYS A 30 -16.51 2.03 -46.28
N ASP A 31 -15.85 2.23 -45.14
CA ASP A 31 -14.50 2.86 -45.11
C ASP A 31 -13.34 2.00 -44.58
N ARG A 32 -13.49 0.68 -44.34
CA ARG A 32 -12.36 -0.17 -43.92
C ARG A 32 -11.80 -1.05 -45.02
N LYS A 33 -10.98 -0.45 -45.89
CA LYS A 33 -9.81 -1.14 -46.46
C LYS A 33 -8.76 -1.27 -45.36
N LYS A 34 -8.73 -2.39 -44.63
CA LYS A 34 -7.53 -3.02 -44.01
C LYS A 34 -7.99 -3.95 -42.90
N ASP A 35 -7.98 -5.24 -43.24
CA ASP A 35 -7.44 -6.35 -42.46
C ASP A 35 -7.96 -7.64 -43.10
N LYS A 36 -7.44 -7.93 -44.30
CA LYS A 36 -7.67 -9.21 -44.95
C LYS A 36 -6.78 -10.25 -44.28
N ILE A 37 -7.38 -11.23 -43.60
CA ILE A 37 -6.71 -12.49 -43.31
C ILE A 37 -6.53 -13.19 -44.66
N VAL A 38 -5.30 -13.28 -45.16
CA VAL A 38 -4.98 -13.97 -46.41
C VAL A 38 -4.87 -15.47 -46.11
N LEU A 39 -5.84 -16.26 -46.59
CA LEU A 39 -5.75 -17.72 -46.57
C LEU A 39 -4.76 -18.19 -47.67
N PRO A 40 -4.06 -19.31 -47.47
CA PRO A 40 -3.09 -19.84 -48.43
C PRO A 40 -3.75 -20.17 -49.78
N GLU A 41 -3.03 -19.82 -50.86
CA GLU A 41 -3.47 -19.86 -52.27
C GLU A 41 -3.95 -21.23 -52.77
N SER A 42 -3.62 -22.32 -52.06
CA SER A 42 -3.91 -23.70 -52.46
C SER A 42 -5.39 -24.11 -52.38
N LEU A 43 -6.28 -23.26 -51.84
CA LEU A 43 -7.72 -23.54 -51.80
C LEU A 43 -8.50 -22.95 -52.99
N ASN A 44 -7.84 -22.16 -53.85
CA ASN A 44 -8.50 -21.50 -54.99
C ASN A 44 -8.54 -22.33 -56.29
N GLU A 45 -7.76 -23.41 -56.40
CA GLU A 45 -7.59 -24.09 -57.69
C GLU A 45 -8.56 -25.24 -57.97
N GLU A 46 -9.27 -25.79 -56.97
CA GLU A 46 -10.06 -27.03 -57.18
C GLU A 46 -11.59 -26.86 -57.25
N ASN A 47 -12.17 -25.65 -57.10
CA ASN A 47 -13.62 -25.50 -57.29
C ASN A 47 -14.09 -24.07 -57.67
N PRO A 48 -14.51 -23.81 -58.93
CA PRO A 48 -14.91 -22.48 -59.39
C PRO A 48 -16.25 -21.95 -58.81
N ASP A 49 -16.97 -22.76 -58.02
CA ASP A 49 -18.19 -22.35 -57.32
C ASP A 49 -17.95 -21.81 -55.88
N PHE A 50 -16.70 -21.77 -55.42
CA PHE A 50 -16.38 -21.26 -54.08
C PHE A 50 -16.39 -19.71 -54.04
N LYS A 51 -17.54 -19.13 -53.69
CA LYS A 51 -17.70 -17.69 -53.43
C LYS A 51 -17.21 -17.33 -52.02
N TYR A 52 -16.14 -16.55 -51.91
CA TYR A 52 -15.76 -15.91 -50.64
C TYR A 52 -16.73 -14.78 -50.31
N SER A 53 -17.23 -14.79 -49.08
CA SER A 53 -18.05 -13.71 -48.51
C SER A 53 -17.26 -13.13 -47.33
N ASP A 54 -17.26 -11.81 -47.16
CA ASP A 54 -16.72 -11.20 -45.95
C ASP A 54 -17.57 -11.68 -44.76
N PHE A 55 -16.98 -12.43 -43.84
CA PHE A 55 -17.65 -12.89 -42.63
C PHE A 55 -16.96 -12.31 -41.40
N THR A 56 -17.76 -11.84 -40.45
CA THR A 56 -17.30 -11.50 -39.10
C THR A 56 -17.71 -12.62 -38.17
N PHE A 57 -16.75 -13.24 -37.51
CA PHE A 57 -17.02 -14.25 -36.49
C PHE A 57 -16.72 -13.66 -35.11
N ARG A 58 -17.56 -13.98 -34.13
CA ARG A 58 -17.34 -13.65 -32.73
C ARG A 58 -17.30 -14.96 -31.95
N VAL A 59 -16.18 -15.23 -31.30
CA VAL A 59 -16.01 -16.41 -30.44
C VAL A 59 -16.40 -16.03 -29.02
N PHE A 60 -17.22 -16.85 -28.37
CA PHE A 60 -17.49 -16.76 -26.95
C PHE A 60 -17.29 -18.14 -26.31
N THR A 61 -16.92 -18.16 -25.04
CA THR A 61 -16.82 -19.39 -24.26
C THR A 61 -17.89 -19.36 -23.17
N SER A 62 -18.63 -20.46 -23.05
CA SER A 62 -19.65 -20.66 -22.01
C SER A 62 -19.27 -21.85 -21.14
N GLY A 63 -19.68 -21.81 -19.87
CA GLY A 63 -19.47 -22.92 -18.94
C GLY A 63 -20.48 -22.86 -17.80
N CYS A 64 -20.90 -24.04 -17.37
CA CYS A 64 -21.83 -24.24 -16.27
C CYS A 64 -21.09 -24.88 -15.09
N TYR A 65 -21.18 -24.25 -13.92
CA TYR A 65 -20.47 -24.69 -12.72
C TYR A 65 -21.38 -24.64 -11.51
N PHE A 66 -21.11 -25.50 -10.54
CA PHE A 66 -21.72 -25.47 -9.22
C PHE A 66 -20.61 -25.41 -8.16
N ILE A 67 -20.96 -24.93 -6.97
CA ILE A 67 -20.05 -24.93 -5.84
C ILE A 67 -20.22 -26.23 -5.06
N ASP A 68 -19.16 -27.03 -4.99
CA ASP A 68 -19.14 -28.20 -4.13
C ASP A 68 -19.01 -27.74 -2.67
N LYS A 69 -20.04 -28.01 -1.86
CA LYS A 69 -20.10 -27.56 -0.46
C LYS A 69 -19.09 -28.28 0.43
N ILE A 70 -18.57 -29.44 0.01
CA ILE A 70 -17.61 -30.23 0.78
C ILE A 70 -16.20 -29.70 0.57
N SER A 71 -15.79 -29.48 -0.69
CA SER A 71 -14.46 -28.98 -1.03
C SER A 71 -14.37 -27.44 -1.06
N GLY A 72 -15.50 -26.74 -1.13
CA GLY A 72 -15.56 -25.29 -1.30
C GLY A 72 -15.14 -24.80 -2.70
N ASN A 73 -14.88 -25.72 -3.64
CA ASN A 73 -14.39 -25.40 -4.98
C ASN A 73 -15.51 -25.45 -6.03
N TRP A 74 -15.30 -24.71 -7.12
CA TRP A 74 -16.16 -24.78 -8.31
C TRP A 74 -15.90 -26.07 -9.07
N SER A 75 -16.96 -26.80 -9.41
CA SER A 75 -16.92 -28.03 -10.19
C SER A 75 -17.94 -27.99 -11.32
N SER A 76 -17.64 -28.66 -12.44
CA SER A 76 -18.55 -28.85 -13.58
C SER A 76 -19.11 -30.27 -13.65
N SER A 77 -18.80 -31.14 -12.68
CA SER A 77 -19.23 -32.54 -12.70
C SER A 77 -20.76 -32.69 -12.71
N GLY A 78 -21.30 -33.37 -13.72
CA GLY A 78 -22.75 -33.57 -13.88
C GLY A 78 -23.51 -32.36 -14.42
N MET A 79 -22.79 -31.34 -14.91
CA MET A 79 -23.35 -30.17 -15.58
C MET A 79 -22.97 -30.14 -17.06
N GLU A 80 -23.91 -29.73 -17.90
CA GLU A 80 -23.72 -29.62 -19.34
C GLU A 80 -24.32 -28.31 -19.87
N VAL A 81 -23.65 -27.69 -20.84
CA VAL A 81 -24.17 -26.52 -21.55
C VAL A 81 -25.02 -27.03 -22.71
N ILE A 82 -26.29 -26.66 -22.75
CA ILE A 82 -27.17 -27.01 -23.88
C ILE A 82 -26.88 -26.02 -25.01
N GLU A 83 -26.47 -26.52 -26.17
CA GLU A 83 -26.24 -25.69 -27.37
C GLU A 83 -27.53 -24.99 -27.81
N ASP A 84 -28.64 -25.71 -27.83
CA ASP A 84 -29.96 -25.18 -28.15
C ASP A 84 -30.41 -24.11 -27.15
N GLY A 85 -30.45 -22.86 -27.64
CA GLY A 85 -30.86 -21.69 -26.88
C GLY A 85 -29.78 -21.05 -26.01
N THR A 86 -28.53 -21.52 -26.09
CA THR A 86 -27.36 -20.78 -25.62
C THR A 86 -26.89 -19.83 -26.72
N ASP A 87 -26.77 -18.55 -26.40
CA ASP A 87 -26.31 -17.49 -27.30
C ASP A 87 -25.45 -16.48 -26.51
N LEU A 88 -24.98 -15.42 -27.14
CA LEU A 88 -24.17 -14.35 -26.55
C LEU A 88 -24.82 -13.67 -25.33
N GLU A 89 -26.14 -13.77 -25.17
CA GLU A 89 -26.90 -13.20 -24.07
C GLU A 89 -27.32 -14.21 -23.00
N TYR A 90 -27.41 -15.50 -23.36
CA TYR A 90 -28.00 -16.54 -22.54
C TYR A 90 -27.19 -17.81 -22.52
N ILE A 91 -26.97 -18.39 -21.35
CA ILE A 91 -26.45 -19.75 -21.22
C ILE A 91 -27.54 -20.64 -20.63
N ASN A 92 -27.84 -21.72 -21.33
CA ASN A 92 -28.70 -22.78 -20.86
C ASN A 92 -27.85 -23.88 -20.24
N CYS A 93 -27.98 -24.04 -18.92
CA CYS A 93 -27.29 -25.10 -18.20
C CYS A 93 -28.28 -26.22 -17.86
N GLN A 94 -27.88 -27.44 -18.16
CA GLN A 94 -28.51 -28.67 -17.69
C GLN A 94 -27.71 -29.26 -16.54
N THR A 95 -28.41 -29.76 -15.52
CA THR A 95 -27.79 -30.51 -14.43
C THR A 95 -28.58 -31.78 -14.12
N ASN A 96 -27.87 -32.82 -13.66
CA ASN A 96 -28.44 -34.05 -13.15
C ASN A 96 -28.57 -34.09 -11.61
N HIS A 97 -28.17 -33.02 -10.93
CA HIS A 97 -28.20 -32.90 -9.46
C HIS A 97 -28.87 -31.59 -8.99
N LEU A 98 -29.29 -31.56 -7.73
CA LEU A 98 -30.09 -30.47 -7.14
C LEU A 98 -29.22 -29.47 -6.36
N THR A 99 -28.06 -29.09 -6.90
CA THR A 99 -27.17 -28.08 -6.29
C THR A 99 -27.48 -26.67 -6.81
N ASP A 100 -27.03 -25.64 -6.08
CA ASP A 100 -27.05 -24.27 -6.59
C ASP A 100 -25.96 -24.11 -7.65
N PHE A 101 -26.35 -23.69 -8.85
CA PHE A 101 -25.46 -23.58 -9.99
C PHE A 101 -25.45 -22.18 -10.61
N ALA A 102 -24.36 -21.83 -11.27
CA ALA A 102 -24.13 -20.56 -11.95
C ALA A 102 -23.51 -20.78 -13.34
N GLY A 103 -23.94 -19.96 -14.31
CA GLY A 103 -23.31 -19.85 -15.63
C GLY A 103 -22.51 -18.56 -15.74
N GLY A 104 -21.40 -18.58 -16.48
CA GLY A 104 -20.54 -17.41 -16.69
C GLY A 104 -20.16 -17.23 -18.15
N PHE A 105 -19.98 -15.97 -18.57
CA PHE A 105 -19.47 -15.57 -19.88
C PHE A 105 -18.11 -14.91 -19.73
N LEU A 106 -17.15 -15.26 -20.57
CA LEU A 106 -15.89 -14.52 -20.69
C LEU A 106 -15.89 -13.76 -22.02
N ALA A 107 -16.43 -12.55 -22.00
CA ALA A 107 -16.38 -11.65 -23.16
C ALA A 107 -15.02 -10.95 -23.17
N VAL A 108 -14.15 -11.32 -24.11
CA VAL A 108 -12.91 -10.58 -24.35
C VAL A 108 -13.29 -9.20 -24.90
N PRO A 109 -12.90 -8.09 -24.24
CA PRO A 109 -13.17 -6.77 -24.80
C PRO A 109 -12.47 -6.63 -26.16
N PRO A 110 -13.08 -5.94 -27.13
CA PRO A 110 -12.43 -5.72 -28.41
C PRO A 110 -11.11 -4.97 -28.20
N SER A 111 -10.08 -5.37 -28.95
CA SER A 111 -8.79 -4.66 -28.94
C SER A 111 -9.00 -3.22 -29.36
N ILE A 112 -8.45 -2.28 -28.59
CA ILE A 112 -8.44 -0.87 -28.96
C ILE A 112 -7.48 -0.71 -30.14
N ASP A 113 -8.03 -0.32 -31.29
CA ASP A 113 -7.27 0.04 -32.48
C ASP A 113 -6.74 1.46 -32.31
N PHE A 114 -5.50 1.56 -31.83
CA PHE A 114 -4.85 2.85 -31.60
C PHE A 114 -4.57 3.61 -32.90
N ASP A 115 -4.35 2.92 -34.03
CA ASP A 115 -4.09 3.56 -35.31
C ASP A 115 -5.31 4.36 -35.79
N TYR A 116 -6.51 3.78 -35.65
CA TYR A 116 -7.77 4.47 -35.93
C TYR A 116 -8.04 5.65 -34.98
N VAL A 117 -7.75 5.48 -33.69
CA VAL A 117 -7.91 6.56 -32.71
C VAL A 117 -7.01 7.73 -33.06
N PHE A 118 -5.72 7.47 -33.33
CA PHE A 118 -4.77 8.53 -33.67
C PHE A 118 -5.06 9.16 -35.05
N SER A 119 -5.54 8.41 -36.05
CA SER A 119 -5.91 8.98 -37.36
C SER A 119 -7.11 9.92 -37.30
N ASN A 120 -8.11 9.62 -36.45
CA ASN A 120 -9.36 10.38 -36.39
C ASN A 120 -9.39 11.45 -35.29
N SER A 121 -8.45 11.38 -34.34
CA SER A 121 -8.40 12.27 -33.18
C SER A 121 -8.18 13.76 -33.46
N SER A 122 -7.81 14.15 -34.68
CA SER A 122 -7.65 15.55 -35.10
C SER A 122 -6.88 16.42 -34.09
N PHE A 123 -5.88 15.86 -33.40
CA PHE A 123 -5.15 16.56 -32.34
C PHE A 123 -4.43 17.81 -32.88
N GLU A 124 -3.92 17.76 -34.12
CA GLU A 124 -3.26 18.88 -34.79
C GLU A 124 -4.14 20.14 -34.92
N LYS A 125 -5.46 19.97 -34.98
CA LYS A 125 -6.41 21.09 -35.08
C LYS A 125 -6.67 21.77 -33.73
N ASN A 126 -6.29 21.13 -32.62
CA ASN A 126 -6.61 21.55 -31.26
C ASN A 126 -5.34 21.72 -30.42
N PRO A 127 -4.55 22.80 -30.64
CA PRO A 127 -3.30 23.06 -29.93
C PRO A 127 -3.48 23.12 -28.40
N THR A 128 -4.69 23.44 -27.94
CA THR A 128 -5.06 23.45 -26.51
C THR A 128 -4.82 22.11 -25.82
N ILE A 129 -5.06 20.97 -26.50
CA ILE A 129 -4.88 19.64 -25.90
C ILE A 129 -3.40 19.42 -25.58
N TYR A 130 -2.51 19.70 -26.52
CA TYR A 130 -1.07 19.58 -26.30
C TYR A 130 -0.59 20.52 -25.19
N LEU A 131 -1.07 21.76 -25.18
CA LEU A 131 -0.73 22.71 -24.12
C LEU A 131 -1.13 22.19 -22.74
N THR A 132 -2.34 21.65 -22.60
CA THR A 132 -2.81 21.09 -21.32
C THR A 132 -1.99 19.87 -20.89
N VAL A 133 -1.70 18.94 -21.79
CA VAL A 133 -0.90 17.74 -21.49
C VAL A 133 0.53 18.12 -21.11
N ILE A 134 1.13 19.09 -21.80
CA ILE A 134 2.48 19.57 -21.48
C ILE A 134 2.49 20.26 -20.11
N ILE A 135 1.54 21.15 -19.83
CA ILE A 135 1.45 21.85 -18.53
C ILE A 135 1.27 20.84 -17.39
N THR A 136 0.33 19.90 -17.56
CA THR A 136 0.09 18.84 -16.57
C THR A 136 1.34 17.96 -16.40
N GLY A 137 2.01 17.57 -17.49
CA GLY A 137 3.27 16.82 -17.45
C GLY A 137 4.39 17.56 -16.71
N CYS A 138 4.60 18.84 -17.01
CA CYS A 138 5.57 19.68 -16.32
C CYS A 138 5.25 19.80 -14.81
N PHE A 139 3.98 19.98 -14.46
CA PHE A 139 3.55 20.01 -13.05
C PHE A 139 3.89 18.71 -12.32
N TYR A 140 3.61 17.54 -12.92
CA TYR A 140 3.98 16.26 -12.35
C TYR A 140 5.49 16.08 -12.21
N ILE A 141 6.30 16.53 -13.18
CA ILE A 141 7.77 16.50 -13.08
C ILE A 141 8.25 17.37 -11.92
N ILE A 142 7.70 18.58 -11.76
CA ILE A 142 8.05 19.47 -10.64
C ILE A 142 7.70 18.81 -9.31
N LEU A 143 6.50 18.26 -9.17
CA LEU A 143 6.10 17.52 -7.96
C LEU A 143 7.02 16.32 -7.70
N ALA A 144 7.37 15.56 -8.74
CA ALA A 144 8.30 14.44 -8.60
C ALA A 144 9.65 14.92 -8.07
N VAL A 145 10.23 15.98 -8.65
CA VAL A 145 11.50 16.56 -8.17
C VAL A 145 11.40 17.01 -6.71
N ILE A 146 10.30 17.64 -6.32
CA ILE A 146 10.04 18.05 -4.94
C ILE A 146 9.96 16.83 -4.01
N CYS A 147 9.22 15.79 -4.39
CA CYS A 147 9.11 14.54 -3.63
C CYS A 147 10.48 13.85 -3.48
N PHE A 148 11.26 13.75 -4.56
CA PHE A 148 12.61 13.20 -4.51
C PHE A 148 13.55 14.02 -3.61
N TYR A 149 13.42 15.36 -3.63
CA TYR A 149 14.19 16.23 -2.74
C TYR A 149 13.85 16.00 -1.27
N PHE A 150 12.57 15.90 -0.94
CA PHE A 150 12.13 15.60 0.43
C PHE A 150 12.53 14.19 0.86
N ASP A 151 12.43 13.18 -0.01
CA ASP A 151 12.89 11.80 0.27
C ASP A 151 14.40 11.77 0.59
N LYS A 152 15.22 12.50 -0.17
CA LYS A 152 16.66 12.61 0.12
C LYS A 152 16.91 13.25 1.50
N LYS A 153 16.18 14.32 1.82
CA LYS A 153 16.29 14.97 3.14
C LYS A 153 15.83 14.07 4.29
N ASP A 154 14.84 13.22 4.08
CA ASP A 154 14.36 12.30 5.11
C ASP A 154 15.34 11.15 5.34
N LYS A 155 16.01 10.65 4.29
CA LYS A 155 17.14 9.71 4.44
C LYS A 155 18.28 10.28 5.27
N GLU A 156 18.57 11.57 5.14
CA GLU A 156 19.62 12.22 5.96
C GLU A 156 19.25 12.36 7.44
N LYS A 157 17.95 12.34 7.79
CA LYS A 157 17.47 12.39 9.18
C LYS A 157 17.51 11.03 9.87
N ALA A 158 17.48 9.92 9.12
CA ALA A 158 17.53 8.56 9.65
C ALA A 158 18.94 8.11 10.10
N LYS A 159 19.81 9.05 10.47
CA LYS A 159 21.17 8.74 10.93
C LYS A 159 21.14 8.25 12.38
N ILE A 160 22.01 7.29 12.69
CA ILE A 160 22.23 6.84 14.07
C ILE A 160 23.05 7.90 14.80
N HIS A 161 22.57 8.32 15.97
CA HIS A 161 23.21 9.30 16.83
C HIS A 161 24.01 8.62 17.95
N LEU A 162 25.32 8.84 17.99
CA LEU A 162 26.14 8.35 19.10
C LEU A 162 25.94 9.24 20.32
N LEU A 163 25.76 8.63 21.51
CA LEU A 163 25.71 9.38 22.76
C LEU A 163 27.08 9.99 23.10
N ASP A 164 27.07 11.22 23.60
CA ASP A 164 28.26 12.03 23.95
C ASP A 164 29.11 11.40 25.06
N ASP A 165 28.48 10.63 25.95
CA ASP A 165 29.12 9.99 27.10
C ASP A 165 29.56 8.53 26.83
N ASN A 166 29.45 8.07 25.58
CA ASN A 166 29.93 6.74 25.19
C ASN A 166 31.47 6.65 25.30
N ARG A 167 31.95 5.58 25.94
CA ARG A 167 33.39 5.34 26.12
C ARG A 167 33.90 4.29 25.15
N GLN A 168 35.09 4.49 24.61
CA GLN A 168 35.75 3.50 23.74
C GLN A 168 36.06 2.17 24.46
N THR A 169 36.11 2.18 25.79
CA THR A 169 36.34 0.99 26.62
C THR A 169 35.09 0.12 26.78
N ASP A 170 33.91 0.64 26.47
CA ASP A 170 32.64 -0.07 26.63
C ASP A 170 32.51 -1.17 25.57
N LYS A 171 32.03 -2.33 25.99
CA LYS A 171 31.94 -3.52 25.12
C LYS A 171 30.52 -3.86 24.68
N TYR A 172 29.52 -3.26 25.33
CA TYR A 172 28.11 -3.56 25.11
C TYR A 172 27.40 -2.32 24.58
N PHE A 173 26.57 -2.52 23.58
CA PHE A 173 25.91 -1.47 22.81
C PHE A 173 24.42 -1.71 22.72
N TYR A 174 23.66 -0.67 23.01
CA TYR A 174 22.20 -0.65 23.00
C TYR A 174 21.73 0.43 22.04
N GLU A 175 20.90 0.05 21.08
CA GLU A 175 20.22 0.99 20.19
C GLU A 175 18.91 1.44 20.87
N ILE A 176 18.71 2.74 20.95
CA ILE A 176 17.58 3.38 21.61
C ILE A 176 16.83 4.19 20.56
N ILE A 177 15.64 3.74 20.20
CA ILE A 177 14.75 4.42 19.25
C ILE A 177 13.68 5.14 20.04
N VAL A 178 13.63 6.46 19.91
CA VAL A 178 12.69 7.33 20.61
C VAL A 178 11.66 7.84 19.60
N ALA A 179 10.39 7.47 19.77
CA ALA A 179 9.31 7.93 18.90
C ALA A 179 8.53 9.07 19.56
N THR A 180 8.70 10.28 19.04
CA THR A 180 7.94 11.46 19.48
C THR A 180 6.59 11.50 18.76
N GLY A 181 5.50 11.78 19.48
CA GLY A 181 4.17 11.76 18.86
C GLY A 181 3.93 12.91 17.89
N SER A 182 2.80 12.85 17.18
CA SER A 182 2.43 13.78 16.11
C SER A 182 1.53 14.94 16.54
N ARG A 183 1.19 15.03 17.84
CA ARG A 183 0.35 16.09 18.41
C ARG A 183 1.02 17.46 18.27
N THR A 184 0.24 18.54 18.20
CA THR A 184 0.80 19.90 18.13
C THR A 184 1.62 20.20 19.38
N GLY A 185 2.86 20.68 19.20
CA GLY A 185 3.78 20.95 20.31
C GLY A 185 4.25 19.69 21.05
N SER A 186 4.29 18.53 20.38
CA SER A 186 4.79 17.27 20.95
C SER A 186 6.31 17.18 21.03
N GLY A 187 7.03 18.00 20.27
CA GLY A 187 8.49 17.99 20.27
C GLY A 187 9.09 18.87 21.36
N THR A 188 10.30 18.56 21.79
CA THR A 188 10.98 19.26 22.89
C THR A 188 12.37 19.75 22.51
N GLU A 189 12.82 20.79 23.21
CA GLU A 189 14.19 21.32 23.18
C GLU A 189 14.90 21.17 24.55
N SER A 190 14.21 20.56 25.53
CA SER A 190 14.76 20.20 26.84
C SER A 190 15.84 19.14 26.72
N ASN A 191 16.70 19.03 27.74
CA ASN A 191 17.61 17.89 27.83
C ASN A 191 16.80 16.67 28.28
N VAL A 192 16.87 15.59 27.50
CA VAL A 192 16.21 14.32 27.81
C VAL A 192 17.26 13.35 28.37
N PHE A 193 16.88 12.63 29.42
CA PHE A 193 17.70 11.67 30.12
C PHE A 193 17.00 10.32 30.19
N ILE A 194 17.78 9.26 30.19
CA ILE A 194 17.31 7.88 30.24
C ILE A 194 18.10 7.08 31.27
N ASN A 195 17.45 6.13 31.93
CA ASN A 195 18.09 5.09 32.72
C ASN A 195 17.39 3.76 32.46
N LEU A 196 18.14 2.77 32.00
CA LEU A 196 17.66 1.42 31.73
C LEU A 196 17.97 0.53 32.92
N PHE A 197 16.94 -0.14 33.43
CA PHE A 197 17.05 -1.12 34.50
C PHE A 197 17.01 -2.52 33.91
N GLY A 198 18.14 -3.21 34.00
CA GLY A 198 18.30 -4.59 33.57
C GLY A 198 18.36 -5.54 34.75
N GLU A 199 18.12 -6.82 34.49
CA GLU A 199 18.21 -7.88 35.49
C GLU A 199 19.61 -7.99 36.12
N SER A 200 20.66 -7.76 35.34
CA SER A 200 22.05 -7.88 35.81
C SER A 200 22.62 -6.54 36.28
N PHE A 201 22.41 -5.48 35.50
CA PHE A 201 22.97 -4.15 35.78
C PHE A 201 22.08 -3.04 35.20
N ASP A 202 22.21 -1.86 35.78
CA ASP A 202 21.58 -0.64 35.29
C ASP A 202 22.54 0.16 34.39
N SER A 203 21.99 0.89 33.43
CA SER A 203 22.79 1.74 32.53
C SER A 203 23.32 3.00 33.20
N SER A 204 22.86 3.30 34.43
CA SER A 204 22.89 4.63 35.05
C SER A 204 22.18 5.69 34.20
N VAL A 205 22.04 6.90 34.75
CA VAL A 205 21.40 8.01 34.05
C VAL A 205 22.33 8.51 32.94
N ARG A 206 21.84 8.48 31.71
CA ARG A 206 22.53 8.91 30.50
C ARG A 206 21.75 10.03 29.83
N GLN A 207 22.45 11.04 29.33
CA GLN A 207 21.83 12.13 28.59
C GLN A 207 21.70 11.74 27.12
N LEU A 208 20.50 11.85 26.54
CA LEU A 208 20.26 11.56 25.13
C LEU A 208 20.73 12.74 24.25
N LYS A 209 22.04 12.92 24.16
CA LYS A 209 22.70 13.99 23.41
C LYS A 209 23.66 13.38 22.38
N SER A 210 23.55 13.85 21.14
CA SER A 210 24.36 13.36 20.01
C SER A 210 25.76 14.00 19.95
N THR A 211 26.81 13.19 19.78
CA THR A 211 28.21 13.64 19.58
C THR A 211 28.46 14.24 18.18
N ASN A 212 27.70 13.79 17.17
CA ASN A 212 27.98 14.02 15.73
C ASN A 212 27.80 15.48 15.24
N GLY A 213 27.88 16.50 16.09
CA GLY A 213 27.74 17.92 15.72
C GLY A 213 26.32 18.34 15.31
N ILE A 214 25.35 17.42 15.35
CA ILE A 214 23.94 17.72 15.13
C ILE A 214 23.46 18.52 16.34
N LYS A 215 23.08 19.79 16.10
CA LYS A 215 22.57 20.67 17.14
C LYS A 215 21.40 19.99 17.85
N LYS A 216 21.32 20.16 19.18
CA LYS A 216 20.19 19.74 20.04
C LYS A 216 18.81 20.06 19.43
N ALA A 217 18.75 21.11 18.60
CA ALA A 217 17.60 21.54 17.83
C ALA A 217 17.04 20.55 16.79
N TYR A 218 17.61 19.35 16.59
CA TYR A 218 17.07 18.36 15.63
C TYR A 218 16.52 17.09 16.27
N LEU A 219 16.85 16.80 17.53
CA LEU A 219 16.34 15.62 18.23
C LEU A 219 14.96 15.91 18.85
N PHE A 220 14.16 14.86 19.02
CA PHE A 220 12.86 14.87 19.70
C PHE A 220 11.87 15.88 19.12
N LYS A 221 11.91 16.08 17.80
CA LYS A 221 10.95 16.92 17.09
C LYS A 221 9.62 16.22 16.91
N ARG A 222 8.57 17.02 16.64
CA ARG A 222 7.22 16.51 16.40
C ARG A 222 7.25 15.46 15.28
N SER A 223 6.63 14.30 15.54
CA SER A 223 6.60 13.15 14.63
C SER A 223 7.97 12.59 14.26
N ALA A 224 9.05 12.95 14.96
CA ALA A 224 10.38 12.40 14.71
C ALA A 224 10.55 11.03 15.38
N VAL A 225 11.36 10.20 14.73
CA VAL A 225 11.86 8.93 15.27
C VAL A 225 13.38 9.05 15.32
N ASP A 226 13.91 9.25 16.52
CA ASP A 226 15.33 9.48 16.73
C ASP A 226 15.99 8.17 17.17
N THR A 227 17.04 7.74 16.45
CA THR A 227 17.79 6.52 16.77
C THR A 227 19.12 6.89 17.41
N LEU A 228 19.34 6.46 18.64
CA LEU A 228 20.54 6.74 19.41
C LEU A 228 21.28 5.45 19.77
N LEU A 229 22.61 5.50 19.84
CA LEU A 229 23.46 4.38 20.23
C LEU A 229 24.12 4.68 21.58
N MET A 230 23.84 3.84 22.58
CA MET A 230 24.39 3.93 23.92
C MET A 230 25.37 2.78 24.17
N SER A 231 26.55 3.10 24.70
CA SER A 231 27.53 2.12 25.15
C SER A 231 27.52 1.99 26.68
N VAL A 232 27.70 0.76 27.15
CA VAL A 232 27.81 0.43 28.58
C VAL A 232 28.94 -0.58 28.83
N PRO A 233 29.59 -0.52 30.00
CA PRO A 233 30.76 -1.36 30.29
C PRO A 233 30.41 -2.82 30.55
N ARG A 234 29.19 -3.11 31.02
CA ARG A 234 28.69 -4.44 31.40
C ARG A 234 27.33 -4.70 30.75
N PRO A 235 26.95 -5.95 30.47
CA PRO A 235 25.64 -6.25 29.91
C PRO A 235 24.55 -5.94 30.93
N LEU A 236 23.46 -5.32 30.50
CA LEU A 236 22.32 -5.02 31.38
C LEU A 236 21.51 -6.28 31.71
N GLY A 237 21.60 -7.31 30.86
CA GLY A 237 20.77 -8.52 30.96
C GLY A 237 19.40 -8.29 30.35
N GLU A 238 18.37 -8.98 30.86
CA GLU A 238 17.00 -8.73 30.44
C GLU A 238 16.54 -7.36 30.95
N ILE A 239 16.18 -6.45 30.04
CA ILE A 239 15.73 -5.13 30.42
C ILE A 239 14.30 -5.24 30.95
N LEU A 240 14.05 -4.72 32.16
CA LEU A 240 12.75 -4.82 32.83
C LEU A 240 11.99 -3.50 32.79
N MET A 241 12.72 -2.38 32.89
CA MET A 241 12.14 -1.05 33.04
C MET A 241 13.04 0.02 32.44
N CYS A 242 12.44 1.08 31.94
CA CYS A 242 13.11 2.29 31.50
C CYS A 242 12.58 3.49 32.27
N GLN A 243 13.45 4.26 32.90
CA GLN A 243 13.13 5.61 33.37
C GLN A 243 13.54 6.62 32.31
N ILE A 244 12.61 7.49 31.92
CA ILE A 244 12.89 8.57 30.98
C ILE A 244 12.31 9.87 31.53
N PHE A 245 13.08 10.96 31.39
CA PHE A 245 12.70 12.25 31.94
C PHE A 245 13.37 13.40 31.19
N HIS A 246 12.91 14.62 31.42
CA HIS A 246 13.57 15.83 30.89
C HIS A 246 13.69 16.90 31.97
N ASP A 247 14.60 17.85 31.76
CA ASP A 247 14.88 18.95 32.69
C ASP A 247 13.99 20.20 32.51
N ASN A 248 12.98 20.12 31.63
CA ASN A 248 12.10 21.24 31.29
C ASN A 248 12.85 22.52 30.83
N SER A 249 14.10 22.42 30.34
CA SER A 249 14.94 23.58 29.96
C SER A 249 14.54 24.26 28.64
N GLY A 250 13.36 23.94 28.09
CA GLY A 250 12.92 24.48 26.80
C GLY A 250 12.75 26.00 26.88
N LYS A 251 13.25 26.74 25.89
CA LYS A 251 13.24 28.21 25.92
C LYS A 251 11.82 28.81 25.94
N ALA A 252 10.87 28.11 25.32
CA ALA A 252 9.46 28.48 25.33
C ALA A 252 8.64 27.38 26.00
N ARG A 253 7.49 27.72 26.60
CA ARG A 253 6.57 26.73 27.19
C ARG A 253 6.23 25.60 26.21
N SER A 254 5.95 25.96 24.96
CA SER A 254 5.60 25.02 23.90
C SER A 254 6.76 24.11 23.46
N SER A 255 8.02 24.49 23.70
CA SER A 255 9.20 23.67 23.40
C SER A 255 9.78 22.98 24.63
N ALA A 256 9.21 23.21 25.82
CA ALA A 256 9.56 22.51 27.04
C ALA A 256 8.72 21.23 27.23
N SER A 257 7.44 21.27 26.83
CA SER A 257 6.61 20.05 26.79
C SER A 257 7.14 19.01 25.80
N TRP A 258 6.97 17.74 26.11
CA TRP A 258 7.27 16.64 25.20
C TRP A 258 6.14 15.61 25.23
N TYR A 259 5.83 14.98 24.10
CA TYR A 259 4.90 13.86 24.06
C TYR A 259 5.60 12.63 23.49
N LEU A 260 5.92 11.69 24.37
CA LEU A 260 6.56 10.43 24.03
C LEU A 260 5.50 9.40 23.65
N LYS A 261 5.57 8.86 22.42
CA LYS A 261 4.67 7.78 21.99
C LYS A 261 5.17 6.45 22.56
N HIS A 262 6.38 6.05 22.18
CA HIS A 262 7.02 4.83 22.66
C HIS A 262 8.53 4.92 22.52
N LEU A 263 9.21 4.01 23.21
CA LEU A 263 10.65 3.76 23.12
C LEU A 263 10.88 2.31 22.70
N VAL A 264 11.87 2.06 21.86
CA VAL A 264 12.37 0.71 21.59
C VAL A 264 13.84 0.66 21.94
N VAL A 265 14.23 -0.31 22.76
CA VAL A 265 15.63 -0.60 23.06
C VAL A 265 16.00 -1.93 22.44
N THR A 266 17.00 -1.95 21.57
CA THR A 266 17.57 -3.16 21.00
C THR A 266 18.92 -3.42 21.64
N ASP A 267 19.07 -4.57 22.30
CA ASP A 267 20.38 -5.08 22.67
C ASP A 267 21.07 -5.57 21.38
N LEU A 268 22.19 -4.94 21.00
CA LEU A 268 22.87 -5.26 19.75
C LEU A 268 23.69 -6.55 19.82
N GLN A 269 23.96 -7.08 21.01
CA GLN A 269 24.68 -8.32 21.24
C GLN A 269 23.73 -9.50 21.08
N THR A 270 22.58 -9.46 21.76
CA THR A 270 21.59 -10.55 21.74
C THR A 270 20.52 -10.39 20.65
N LYS A 271 20.44 -9.22 20.02
CA LYS A 271 19.38 -8.82 19.06
C LYS A 271 17.96 -8.83 19.65
N LYS A 272 17.83 -8.91 20.98
CA LYS A 272 16.53 -8.78 21.67
C LYS A 272 16.05 -7.33 21.63
N ARG A 273 14.75 -7.15 21.41
CA ARG A 273 14.07 -5.85 21.37
C ARG A 273 13.10 -5.73 22.54
N PHE A 274 13.21 -4.62 23.27
CA PHE A 274 12.39 -4.26 24.40
C PHE A 274 11.58 -3.02 24.05
N ILE A 275 10.25 -3.11 24.10
CA ILE A 275 9.35 -2.01 23.70
C ILE A 275 8.74 -1.41 24.96
N PHE A 276 8.77 -0.09 25.08
CA PHE A 276 8.16 0.66 26.18
C PHE A 276 7.11 1.61 25.62
N ILE A 277 5.84 1.29 25.82
CA ILE A 277 4.71 2.13 25.38
C ILE A 277 4.45 3.18 26.46
N CYS A 278 4.41 4.46 26.08
CA CYS A 278 4.17 5.56 27.01
C CYS A 278 2.85 6.29 26.68
N GLU A 279 2.78 6.92 25.50
CA GLU A 279 1.66 7.74 25.03
C GLU A 279 1.20 8.85 26.00
N LYS A 280 2.15 9.46 26.71
CA LYS A 280 1.91 10.52 27.70
C LYS A 280 2.69 11.80 27.42
N TRP A 281 2.15 12.91 27.92
CA TRP A 281 2.87 14.17 28.01
C TRP A 281 3.89 14.14 29.15
N PHE A 282 5.05 14.71 28.88
CA PHE A 282 6.10 15.07 29.80
C PHE A 282 6.14 16.60 29.83
N ALA A 283 5.39 17.17 30.78
CA ALA A 283 5.20 18.60 30.87
C ALA A 283 4.60 18.95 32.23
N LEU A 284 5.05 20.06 32.83
CA LEU A 284 4.48 20.55 34.09
C LEU A 284 3.06 21.13 33.94
N ASP A 285 2.71 21.57 32.73
CA ASP A 285 1.47 22.29 32.43
C ASP A 285 0.46 21.48 31.61
N LYS A 286 0.73 20.20 31.33
CA LYS A 286 -0.17 19.32 30.57
C LYS A 286 -0.40 18.00 31.29
N GLN A 287 -1.60 17.44 31.06
CA GLN A 287 -1.99 16.12 31.53
C GLN A 287 -1.84 15.96 33.06
N ASP A 288 -0.87 15.17 33.52
CA ASP A 288 -0.63 14.86 34.93
C ASP A 288 0.53 15.66 35.53
N GLY A 289 1.13 16.60 34.78
CA GLY A 289 2.19 17.47 35.30
C GLY A 289 3.54 16.78 35.50
N LEU A 290 3.69 15.52 35.08
CA LEU A 290 4.90 14.73 35.32
C LEU A 290 5.91 14.93 34.18
N ILE A 291 7.18 15.06 34.54
CA ILE A 291 8.32 15.16 33.61
C ILE A 291 9.30 13.99 33.71
N ASP A 292 9.00 13.03 34.60
CA ASP A 292 9.77 11.80 34.85
C ASP A 292 8.81 10.61 34.93
N ARG A 293 9.13 9.53 34.22
CA ARG A 293 8.35 8.30 34.22
C ARG A 293 9.23 7.08 34.18
N LYS A 294 8.87 6.11 35.01
CA LYS A 294 9.35 4.73 34.97
C LYS A 294 8.33 3.87 34.21
N ILE A 295 8.78 3.24 33.13
CA ILE A 295 7.94 2.50 32.19
C ILE A 295 8.45 1.07 32.14
N PRO A 296 7.63 0.05 32.48
CA PRO A 296 8.02 -1.34 32.35
C PRO A 296 8.06 -1.77 30.88
N VAL A 297 8.78 -2.85 30.58
CA VAL A 297 8.72 -3.47 29.25
C VAL A 297 7.28 -3.91 28.96
N SER A 298 6.85 -3.64 27.72
CA SER A 298 5.49 -3.93 27.25
C SER A 298 5.34 -5.43 27.00
N CYS A 299 4.19 -5.98 27.38
CA CYS A 299 3.88 -7.39 27.09
C CYS A 299 3.41 -7.57 25.64
N ASP A 300 3.44 -8.81 25.14
CA ASP A 300 3.06 -9.14 23.76
C ASP A 300 1.65 -8.67 23.37
N LYS A 301 0.71 -8.65 24.32
CA LYS A 301 -0.65 -8.15 24.09
C LYS A 301 -0.64 -6.65 23.77
N GLN A 302 0.04 -5.86 24.61
CA GLN A 302 0.16 -4.41 24.42
C GLN A 302 0.86 -4.06 23.10
N ILE A 303 1.90 -4.83 22.74
CA ILE A 303 2.62 -4.66 21.47
C ILE A 303 1.70 -4.94 20.28
N LYS A 304 0.88 -6.00 20.33
CA LYS A 304 -0.10 -6.33 19.29
C LYS A 304 -1.15 -5.24 19.14
N ASP A 305 -1.66 -4.71 20.24
CA ASP A 305 -2.66 -3.64 20.23
C ASP A 305 -2.09 -2.36 19.60
N VAL A 306 -0.87 -1.96 19.97
CA VAL A 306 -0.20 -0.81 19.35
C VAL A 306 0.08 -1.05 17.88
N LYS A 307 0.52 -2.26 17.49
CA LYS A 307 0.74 -2.60 16.09
C LYS A 307 -0.54 -2.48 15.27
N TYR A 308 -1.67 -2.95 15.81
CA TYR A 308 -2.98 -2.81 15.19
C TYR A 308 -3.38 -1.34 15.05
N LEU A 309 -3.20 -0.53 16.11
CA LEU A 309 -3.49 0.91 16.08
C LEU A 309 -2.63 1.65 15.03
N LEU A 310 -1.33 1.34 14.96
CA LEU A 310 -0.44 1.92 13.95
C LEU A 310 -0.84 1.55 12.52
N GLN A 311 -1.24 0.30 12.29
CA GLN A 311 -1.74 -0.16 10.99
C GLN A 311 -3.05 0.52 10.60
N ARG A 312 -3.90 0.85 11.57
CA ARG A 312 -5.13 1.59 11.33
C ARG A 312 -4.85 3.07 11.04
N GLU A 313 -4.01 3.73 11.84
CA GLU A 313 -3.60 5.14 11.61
C GLU A 313 -2.90 5.35 10.25
N THR A 314 -2.21 4.33 9.73
CA THR A 314 -1.58 4.38 8.40
C THR A 314 -2.58 4.18 7.27
N LYS A 315 -3.60 3.33 7.46
CA LYS A 315 -4.70 3.16 6.50
C LYS A 315 -5.59 4.40 6.40
N ASP A 316 -5.87 5.05 7.52
CA ASP A 316 -6.74 6.25 7.55
C ASP A 316 -6.05 7.50 6.97
N LYS A 317 -4.76 7.42 6.61
CA LYS A 317 -3.95 8.50 6.02
C LYS A 317 -3.56 8.27 4.56
N LEU A 318 -3.93 7.12 3.99
CA LEU A 318 -3.78 6.77 2.57
C LEU A 318 -5.12 7.00 1.87
#